data_AF-A0A939FP77-F1
#
_entry.id   AF-A0A939FP77-F1
#
_cell.length_a   1.000
_cell.length_b   1.000
_cell.length_c   1.000
_cell.angle_alpha   90.00
_cell.angle_beta   90.00
_cell.angle_gamma   90.00
#
_symmetry.space_group_name_H-M   'P 1'
#
loop_
_entity.id
_entity.type
_entity.pdbx_description
1 polymer ?
#
loop_
_entity_poly.entity_id
_entity_poly.type
_entity_poly.pdbx_seq_one_letter_code
_entity_poly.pdbx_strand_id
1 'polypeptide(L)'
;MYKRRRILTFATAGAVICTAGFIPSVSQAAGSGDREENGSYAETHGLTADDVKNINALNESALALGQPGKPPGELPPSAGPSSRAPGSTDDRETPPAEPLERMPDAYRAYGGRATTVINNYIRKWQQVYSHRDGKKQQMTEEQREKLSYGCVGVTWVNSGPYPMNKLAFAFFDENKYKNDLKNISPRPDETRAEFEGRIAKDSFDEEKGFKRARDVASVMNKALESAHDEGAYIDNLKTGLANNNDALLHEDSRSNFYSALRDTPSFKERDGGNYDPSKMKAVVYSKHFWSGQDQRGSSDRRKYGDPEAFRPDRGTGLVDMSRDRSVPRSPAKPGESWVNFDYGWFGAQTEADADKTVWTHGDHYHAPNSGLGPMHVYESKFRKWSAGYADFDRGTYMITFIPKSWNTAPAKVQQGWP
;
A
#
# COMPACT_ATOMS: atom_id res chain seq x y z
N MET A 1 -39.04 -61.74 27.25
CA MET A 1 -39.10 -63.21 27.05
C MET A 1 -39.83 -63.46 25.74
N TYR A 2 -39.27 -64.28 24.84
CA TYR A 2 -39.78 -64.67 23.48
C TYR A 2 -39.73 -63.56 22.40
N LYS A 3 -39.31 -63.76 21.13
CA LYS A 3 -38.73 -64.89 20.38
C LYS A 3 -38.08 -64.32 19.09
N ARG A 4 -36.92 -64.85 18.67
CA ARG A 4 -36.25 -64.58 17.39
C ARG A 4 -37.10 -64.98 16.17
N ARG A 5 -36.90 -64.32 15.02
CA ARG A 5 -36.80 -64.97 13.69
C ARG A 5 -35.78 -64.25 12.79
N ARG A 6 -35.26 -65.01 11.84
CA ARG A 6 -33.96 -64.90 11.14
C ARG A 6 -34.20 -64.81 9.62
N ILE A 7 -33.27 -64.14 8.93
CA ILE A 7 -32.68 -64.45 7.62
C ILE A 7 -33.54 -64.27 6.36
N LEU A 8 -33.06 -63.44 5.42
CA LEU A 8 -32.66 -63.90 4.07
C LEU A 8 -31.82 -62.84 3.33
N THR A 9 -30.60 -63.25 3.00
CA THR A 9 -29.65 -62.61 2.10
C THR A 9 -29.96 -63.06 0.67
N PHE A 10 -29.93 -62.14 -0.30
CA PHE A 10 -29.77 -62.50 -1.71
C PHE A 10 -28.60 -61.72 -2.29
N ALA A 11 -27.64 -62.45 -2.82
CA ALA A 11 -26.57 -61.99 -3.68
C ALA A 11 -26.94 -62.33 -5.13
N THR A 12 -26.69 -61.41 -6.05
CA THR A 12 -26.56 -61.73 -7.48
C THR A 12 -25.49 -60.83 -8.10
N ALA A 13 -24.46 -61.48 -8.65
CA ALA A 13 -23.53 -61.00 -9.67
C ALA A 13 -24.32 -60.42 -10.87
N GLY A 14 -23.86 -59.43 -11.62
CA GLY A 14 -22.56 -59.27 -12.25
C GLY A 14 -22.74 -59.46 -13.76
N ALA A 15 -22.70 -58.36 -14.53
CA ALA A 15 -22.54 -58.39 -15.97
C ALA A 15 -21.73 -57.17 -16.42
N VAL A 16 -20.51 -57.45 -16.84
CA VAL A 16 -19.60 -56.56 -17.55
C VAL A 16 -20.05 -56.54 -19.02
N ILE A 17 -20.26 -55.34 -19.56
CA ILE A 17 -20.29 -55.12 -21.01
C ILE A 17 -19.29 -54.02 -21.31
N CYS A 18 -18.18 -54.42 -21.94
CA CYS A 18 -17.23 -53.52 -22.58
C CYS A 18 -17.79 -53.12 -23.94
N THR A 19 -17.98 -51.82 -24.16
CA THR A 19 -17.99 -51.22 -25.50
C THR A 19 -17.13 -49.96 -25.47
N ALA A 20 -16.09 -50.00 -26.29
CA ALA A 20 -15.11 -48.95 -26.49
C ALA A 20 -15.67 -47.79 -27.33
N GLY A 21 -15.11 -46.61 -27.12
CA GLY A 21 -15.00 -45.54 -28.13
C GLY A 21 -16.10 -44.48 -28.07
N PHE A 22 -15.83 -43.39 -27.34
CA PHE A 22 -15.83 -42.00 -27.82
C PHE A 22 -15.40 -41.14 -26.62
N ILE A 23 -14.30 -40.39 -26.75
CA ILE A 23 -13.85 -39.41 -25.75
C ILE A 23 -14.52 -38.07 -26.10
N PRO A 24 -15.40 -37.52 -25.26
CA PRO A 24 -15.64 -36.09 -25.25
C PRO A 24 -14.63 -35.45 -24.29
N SER A 25 -13.79 -34.57 -24.83
CA SER A 25 -13.00 -33.62 -24.06
C SER A 25 -13.91 -32.71 -23.25
N VAL A 26 -14.03 -32.98 -21.95
CA VAL A 26 -14.73 -32.10 -21.00
C VAL A 26 -13.71 -31.19 -20.33
N SER A 27 -13.47 -30.06 -20.97
CA SER A 27 -13.10 -28.82 -20.29
C SER A 27 -14.35 -28.29 -19.60
N GLN A 28 -14.37 -28.29 -18.26
CA GLN A 28 -15.10 -27.38 -17.35
C GLN A 28 -15.32 -28.07 -16.00
N ALA A 29 -14.67 -27.52 -14.97
CA ALA A 29 -15.18 -27.37 -13.60
C ALA A 29 -14.00 -27.13 -12.65
N ALA A 30 -13.30 -26.00 -12.83
CA ALA A 30 -12.69 -25.32 -11.70
C ALA A 30 -13.63 -24.17 -11.38
N GLY A 31 -14.52 -24.41 -10.42
CA GLY A 31 -15.39 -23.38 -9.88
C GLY A 31 -14.54 -22.19 -9.46
N SER A 32 -14.87 -21.02 -10.01
CA SER A 32 -14.49 -19.73 -9.46
C SER A 32 -14.97 -19.70 -8.02
N GLY A 33 -14.07 -19.95 -7.09
CA GLY A 33 -14.32 -19.74 -5.67
C GLY A 33 -14.68 -18.28 -5.47
N ASP A 34 -15.78 -18.07 -4.75
CA ASP A 34 -16.23 -16.80 -4.23
C ASP A 34 -15.04 -15.97 -3.72
N ARG A 35 -14.62 -14.97 -4.49
CA ARG A 35 -13.90 -13.84 -3.90
C ARG A 35 -14.97 -13.08 -3.13
N GLU A 36 -14.97 -13.25 -1.80
CA GLU A 36 -15.63 -12.30 -0.89
C GLU A 36 -15.38 -10.90 -1.44
N GLU A 37 -16.45 -10.16 -1.76
CA GLU A 37 -16.31 -8.75 -2.10
C GLU A 37 -15.67 -8.08 -0.89
N ASN A 38 -14.42 -7.64 -1.03
CA ASN A 38 -13.73 -6.94 0.05
C ASN A 38 -14.58 -5.72 0.40
N GLY A 39 -15.09 -5.69 1.63
CA GLY A 39 -15.91 -4.58 2.13
C GLY A 39 -15.19 -3.25 2.01
N SER A 40 -15.97 -2.17 2.18
CA SER A 40 -15.38 -0.84 2.27
C SER A 40 -14.44 -0.72 3.48
N TYR A 41 -13.53 0.23 3.41
CA TYR A 41 -12.70 0.64 4.53
C TYR A 41 -13.59 1.07 5.71
N ALA A 42 -14.63 1.84 5.41
CA ALA A 42 -15.58 2.32 6.41
C ALA A 42 -16.27 1.17 7.14
N GLU A 43 -16.79 0.17 6.43
CA GLU A 43 -17.41 -1.02 7.05
C GLU A 43 -16.40 -1.83 7.87
N THR A 44 -15.19 -2.00 7.35
CA THR A 44 -14.15 -2.82 8.02
C THR A 44 -13.72 -2.22 9.35
N HIS A 45 -13.70 -0.89 9.45
CA HIS A 45 -13.23 -0.16 10.64
C HIS A 45 -14.37 0.52 11.43
N GLY A 46 -15.62 0.29 11.04
CA GLY A 46 -16.79 0.85 11.72
C GLY A 46 -16.90 2.38 11.62
N LEU A 47 -16.42 2.96 10.52
CA LEU A 47 -16.41 4.42 10.30
C LEU A 47 -17.77 4.93 9.83
N THR A 48 -18.18 6.07 10.36
CA THR A 48 -19.34 6.82 9.89
C THR A 48 -19.02 7.64 8.64
N ALA A 49 -20.04 8.18 7.99
CA ALA A 49 -19.85 9.08 6.85
C ALA A 49 -19.08 10.36 7.22
N ASP A 50 -19.28 10.87 8.44
CA ASP A 50 -18.56 12.05 8.95
C ASP A 50 -17.09 11.73 9.21
N ASP A 51 -16.78 10.55 9.77
CA ASP A 51 -15.40 10.07 9.95
C ASP A 51 -14.65 10.01 8.61
N VAL A 52 -15.27 9.40 7.59
CA VAL A 52 -14.69 9.32 6.24
C VAL A 52 -14.46 10.70 5.63
N LYS A 53 -15.40 11.63 5.82
CA LYS A 53 -15.26 13.01 5.35
C LYS A 53 -14.09 13.71 6.03
N ASN A 54 -13.92 13.55 7.33
CA ASN A 54 -12.84 14.16 8.11
C ASN A 54 -11.48 13.56 7.73
N ILE A 55 -11.40 12.24 7.55
CA ILE A 55 -10.21 11.55 7.04
C ILE A 55 -9.80 12.12 5.67
N ASN A 56 -10.75 12.19 4.72
CA ASN A 56 -10.48 12.67 3.38
C ASN A 56 -9.99 14.13 3.38
N ALA A 57 -10.64 15.01 4.14
CA ALA A 57 -10.26 16.42 4.25
C ALA A 57 -8.85 16.60 4.83
N LEU A 58 -8.52 15.84 5.88
CA LEU A 58 -7.19 15.90 6.49
C LEU A 58 -6.13 15.36 5.54
N ASN A 59 -6.40 14.25 4.85
CA ASN A 59 -5.51 13.65 3.87
C ASN A 59 -5.19 14.60 2.69
N GLU A 60 -6.20 15.31 2.19
CA GLU A 60 -6.01 16.35 1.15
C GLU A 60 -5.14 17.51 1.67
N SER A 61 -5.35 17.93 2.93
CA SER A 61 -4.55 19.00 3.55
C SER A 61 -3.09 18.61 3.77
N ALA A 62 -2.82 17.35 4.15
CA ALA A 62 -1.47 16.83 4.38
C ALA A 62 -0.63 16.84 3.09
N LEU A 63 -1.25 16.51 1.95
CA LEU A 63 -0.62 16.61 0.64
C LEU A 63 -0.18 18.05 0.34
N ALA A 64 -0.99 19.06 0.71
CA ALA A 64 -0.67 20.46 0.49
C ALA A 64 0.44 21.01 1.41
N LEU A 65 0.65 20.39 2.56
CA LEU A 65 1.74 20.68 3.51
C LEU A 65 3.06 20.02 3.09
N GLY A 66 3.00 18.83 2.48
CA GLY A 66 4.17 18.08 2.04
C GLY A 66 4.89 18.60 0.78
N GLN A 67 4.35 19.62 0.10
CA GLN A 67 4.90 20.14 -1.16
C GLN A 67 6.12 21.06 -0.94
N PRO A 68 7.26 20.83 -1.64
CA PRO A 68 8.44 21.69 -1.56
C PRO A 68 8.16 23.12 -2.08
N GLY A 69 8.62 24.14 -1.36
CA GLY A 69 8.58 25.55 -1.82
C GLY A 69 7.55 26.44 -1.11
N LYS A 70 6.74 25.91 -0.20
CA LYS A 70 6.10 26.75 0.82
C LYS A 70 7.11 26.97 1.96
N PRO A 71 7.29 28.21 2.46
CA PRO A 71 8.00 28.40 3.71
C PRO A 71 7.34 27.53 4.79
N PRO A 72 8.06 27.13 5.85
CA PRO A 72 7.43 26.63 7.07
C PRO A 72 6.66 27.79 7.68
N GLY A 73 5.55 28.18 7.05
CA GLY A 73 4.50 28.93 7.71
C GLY A 73 4.10 28.06 8.89
N GLU A 74 4.10 28.67 10.08
CA GLU A 74 3.66 28.07 11.33
C GLU A 74 2.62 27.00 11.02
N LEU A 75 2.99 25.75 11.27
CA LEU A 75 2.03 24.66 11.39
C LEU A 75 0.87 25.25 12.19
N PRO A 76 -0.40 25.19 11.70
CA PRO A 76 -1.51 25.77 12.45
C PRO A 76 -1.37 25.25 13.87
N PRO A 77 -1.21 26.15 14.87
CA PRO A 77 -0.76 25.76 16.18
C PRO A 77 -1.73 24.71 16.70
N SER A 78 -1.18 23.68 17.35
CA SER A 78 -1.96 22.92 18.34
C SER A 78 -2.68 23.96 19.18
N ALA A 79 -4.01 24.03 19.05
CA ALA A 79 -4.77 25.18 19.46
C ALA A 79 -4.50 25.43 20.95
N GLY A 80 -3.75 26.49 21.25
CA GLY A 80 -3.67 27.02 22.60
C GLY A 80 -5.08 27.36 23.11
N PRO A 81 -5.31 27.38 24.42
CA PRO A 81 -6.65 27.24 25.03
C PRO A 81 -7.65 28.36 24.74
N SER A 82 -7.31 29.36 23.92
CA SER A 82 -8.08 30.60 23.78
C SER A 82 -8.95 30.70 22.51
N SER A 83 -9.00 29.68 21.67
CA SER A 83 -9.81 29.68 20.44
C SER A 83 -10.66 28.41 20.30
N ARG A 84 -11.30 27.96 21.39
CA ARG A 84 -12.30 26.89 21.35
C ARG A 84 -13.61 27.44 20.77
N ALA A 85 -13.91 27.11 19.52
CA ALA A 85 -15.29 26.98 19.11
C ALA A 85 -15.88 25.76 19.86
N PRO A 86 -16.98 25.89 20.61
CA PRO A 86 -17.57 24.75 21.27
C PRO A 86 -18.26 23.88 20.21
N GLY A 87 -17.57 22.85 19.70
CA GLY A 87 -18.20 21.86 18.81
C GLY A 87 -17.34 21.06 17.82
N SER A 88 -16.04 21.36 17.58
CA SER A 88 -15.20 20.51 16.73
C SER A 88 -14.51 19.43 17.58
N THR A 89 -15.20 18.30 17.79
CA THR A 89 -14.69 17.20 18.62
C THR A 89 -13.77 16.24 17.87
N ASP A 90 -13.38 16.53 16.62
CA ASP A 90 -12.69 15.57 15.74
C ASP A 90 -11.31 16.05 15.24
N ASP A 91 -10.67 16.90 16.03
CA ASP A 91 -9.36 17.46 15.69
C ASP A 91 -8.25 16.42 15.85
N ARG A 92 -7.33 16.36 14.88
CA ARG A 92 -6.12 15.51 14.95
C ARG A 92 -5.27 15.93 16.15
N GLU A 93 -4.84 14.95 16.94
CA GLU A 93 -3.93 15.16 18.05
C GLU A 93 -2.55 14.53 17.78
N THR A 94 -1.49 15.21 18.22
CA THR A 94 -0.14 14.63 18.21
C THR A 94 0.05 13.76 19.46
N PRO A 95 0.35 12.45 19.34
CA PRO A 95 0.59 11.59 20.50
C PRO A 95 1.71 12.15 21.38
N PRO A 96 1.66 12.02 22.72
CA PRO A 96 2.71 12.50 23.61
C PRO A 96 4.05 11.78 23.40
N ALA A 97 5.14 12.38 23.91
CA ALA A 97 6.47 11.77 23.88
C ALA A 97 6.51 10.53 24.77
N GLU A 98 7.06 9.43 24.26
CA GLU A 98 7.26 8.20 25.03
C GLU A 98 8.74 8.11 25.47
N PRO A 99 9.04 7.84 26.75
CA PRO A 99 10.42 7.67 27.23
C PRO A 99 11.15 6.58 26.45
N LEU A 100 12.43 6.79 26.12
CA LEU A 100 13.22 5.83 25.33
C LEU A 100 13.37 4.47 26.04
N GLU A 101 13.38 4.45 27.36
CA GLU A 101 13.49 3.22 28.16
C GLU A 101 12.16 2.47 28.31
N ARG A 102 11.03 3.10 27.96
CA ARG A 102 9.72 2.48 28.11
C ARG A 102 9.51 1.45 27.00
N MET A 103 9.44 0.18 27.41
CA MET A 103 9.16 -0.91 26.47
C MET A 103 7.69 -0.87 26.01
N PRO A 104 7.42 -1.27 24.77
CA PRO A 104 6.06 -1.49 24.30
C PRO A 104 5.37 -2.63 25.05
N ASP A 105 4.05 -2.52 25.18
CA ASP A 105 3.17 -3.57 25.66
C ASP A 105 3.09 -4.69 24.63
N ALA A 106 2.92 -5.93 25.10
CA ALA A 106 2.97 -7.09 24.23
C ALA A 106 1.72 -7.18 23.31
N TYR A 107 1.94 -7.48 22.03
CA TYR A 107 0.87 -7.72 21.06
C TYR A 107 1.34 -8.67 19.97
N ARG A 108 0.43 -9.46 19.39
CA ARG A 108 0.76 -10.51 18.41
C ARG A 108 -0.14 -10.48 17.20
N ALA A 109 0.32 -11.08 16.12
CA ALA A 109 -0.46 -11.20 14.90
C ALA A 109 -1.59 -12.23 15.05
N TYR A 110 -2.76 -11.91 14.51
CA TYR A 110 -3.87 -12.82 14.30
C TYR A 110 -4.33 -12.74 12.85
N GLY A 111 -4.55 -13.89 12.20
CA GLY A 111 -4.94 -13.93 10.80
C GLY A 111 -3.96 -13.24 9.85
N GLY A 112 -2.67 -13.17 10.20
CA GLY A 112 -1.66 -12.49 9.39
C GLY A 112 -1.58 -10.97 9.58
N ARG A 113 -2.21 -10.39 10.60
CA ARG A 113 -2.12 -8.97 10.94
C ARG A 113 -1.95 -8.75 12.44
N ALA A 114 -0.97 -7.95 12.86
CA ALA A 114 -0.88 -7.44 14.22
C ALA A 114 -1.37 -5.99 14.25
N THR A 115 -1.91 -5.54 15.38
CA THR A 115 -2.38 -4.16 15.58
C THR A 115 -2.05 -3.69 16.98
N THR A 116 -1.79 -2.40 17.12
CA THR A 116 -1.50 -1.76 18.41
C THR A 116 -1.80 -0.27 18.32
N VAL A 117 -2.17 0.37 19.44
CA VAL A 117 -2.42 1.82 19.48
C VAL A 117 -1.13 2.60 19.19
N ILE A 118 -1.23 3.78 18.56
CA ILE A 118 -0.09 4.60 18.13
C ILE A 118 0.96 4.83 19.23
N ASN A 119 0.55 5.10 20.48
CA ASN A 119 1.48 5.29 21.60
C ASN A 119 2.37 4.06 21.83
N ASN A 120 1.80 2.87 21.72
CA ASN A 120 2.54 1.63 21.89
C ASN A 120 3.42 1.34 20.65
N TYR A 121 2.95 1.68 19.45
CA TYR A 121 3.77 1.63 18.24
C TYR A 121 4.96 2.60 18.30
N ILE A 122 4.81 3.81 18.84
CA ILE A 122 5.92 4.77 19.03
C ILE A 122 7.01 4.15 19.91
N ARG A 123 6.64 3.49 21.01
CA ARG A 123 7.60 2.76 21.84
C ARG A 123 8.34 1.70 21.02
N LYS A 124 7.63 0.93 20.19
CA LYS A 124 8.26 -0.13 19.37
C LYS A 124 9.22 0.49 18.38
N TRP A 125 8.76 1.50 17.65
CA TRP A 125 9.55 2.24 16.68
C TRP A 125 10.83 2.80 17.31
N GLN A 126 10.74 3.37 18.52
CA GLN A 126 11.90 3.84 19.29
C GLN A 126 12.89 2.72 19.63
N GLN A 127 12.42 1.50 19.88
CA GLN A 127 13.33 0.38 20.18
C GLN A 127 14.01 -0.22 18.96
N VAL A 128 13.31 -0.31 17.82
CA VAL A 128 13.82 -1.06 16.65
C VAL A 128 14.13 -0.17 15.44
N TYR A 129 13.33 0.84 15.15
CA TYR A 129 13.41 1.57 13.87
C TYR A 129 14.10 2.94 13.97
N SER A 130 14.22 3.49 15.19
CA SER A 130 14.75 4.84 15.43
C SER A 130 16.25 5.01 15.24
N HIS A 131 16.99 3.92 15.03
CA HIS A 131 18.44 4.00 15.06
C HIS A 131 18.98 4.94 13.98
N ARG A 132 19.88 5.84 14.41
CA ARG A 132 20.77 6.63 13.57
C ARG A 132 22.20 6.24 13.93
N ASP A 133 22.97 5.72 12.96
CA ASP A 133 24.32 5.20 13.19
C ASP A 133 24.39 4.19 14.35
N GLY A 134 23.38 3.31 14.42
CA GLY A 134 23.28 2.27 15.45
C GLY A 134 22.85 2.76 16.83
N LYS A 135 22.53 4.05 17.02
CA LYS A 135 22.05 4.60 18.30
C LYS A 135 20.55 4.84 18.26
N LYS A 136 19.81 4.27 19.21
CA LYS A 136 18.37 4.52 19.39
C LYS A 136 18.12 5.99 19.72
N GLN A 137 17.00 6.50 19.25
CA GLN A 137 16.55 7.87 19.51
C GLN A 137 15.07 7.88 19.86
N GLN A 138 14.64 8.90 20.61
CA GLN A 138 13.21 9.16 20.75
C GLN A 138 12.64 9.67 19.43
N MET A 139 11.37 9.35 19.18
CA MET A 139 10.65 9.95 18.08
C MET A 139 10.44 11.44 18.40
N THR A 140 10.90 12.32 17.50
CA THR A 140 10.79 13.77 17.70
C THR A 140 9.33 14.19 17.70
N GLU A 141 9.04 15.40 18.18
CA GLU A 141 7.70 15.97 18.10
C GLU A 141 7.18 16.06 16.67
N GLU A 142 8.00 16.55 15.74
CA GLU A 142 7.67 16.60 14.31
C GLU A 142 7.38 15.20 13.74
N GLN A 143 8.15 14.18 14.13
CA GLN A 143 7.89 12.81 13.69
C GLN A 143 6.59 12.26 14.28
N ARG A 144 6.29 12.52 15.56
CA ARG A 144 5.00 12.12 16.18
C ARG A 144 3.82 12.82 15.52
N GLU A 145 3.98 14.08 15.17
CA GLU A 145 2.99 14.84 14.42
C GLU A 145 2.75 14.23 13.04
N LYS A 146 3.80 13.98 12.25
CA LYS A 146 3.69 13.29 10.96
C LYS A 146 3.01 11.93 11.09
N LEU A 147 3.38 11.14 12.10
CA LEU A 147 2.81 9.82 12.34
C LEU A 147 1.29 9.88 12.59
N SER A 148 0.82 10.92 13.28
CA SER A 148 -0.59 11.07 13.66
C SER A 148 -1.56 11.32 12.49
N TYR A 149 -1.06 11.47 11.25
CA TYR A 149 -1.89 11.59 10.04
C TYR A 149 -2.45 10.24 9.55
N GLY A 150 -2.28 9.15 10.29
CA GLY A 150 -2.89 7.86 9.94
C GLY A 150 -2.09 7.09 8.90
N CYS A 151 -2.78 6.56 7.88
CA CYS A 151 -2.22 5.68 6.86
C CYS A 151 -0.91 6.22 6.25
N VAL A 152 -0.84 7.51 5.91
CA VAL A 152 0.37 8.14 5.35
C VAL A 152 1.50 8.33 6.36
N GLY A 153 1.17 8.47 7.65
CA GLY A 153 2.10 8.91 8.69
C GLY A 153 3.27 7.96 8.91
N VAL A 154 3.03 6.65 8.84
CA VAL A 154 4.10 5.64 8.96
C VAL A 154 5.13 5.79 7.83
N THR A 155 4.65 5.92 6.59
CA THR A 155 5.52 6.12 5.43
C THR A 155 6.27 7.44 5.56
N TRP A 156 5.58 8.53 5.89
CA TRP A 156 6.16 9.87 6.04
C TRP A 156 7.32 9.90 7.05
N VAL A 157 7.12 9.33 8.25
CA VAL A 157 8.18 9.27 9.28
C VAL A 157 9.35 8.40 8.84
N ASN A 158 9.08 7.28 8.17
CA ASN A 158 10.11 6.32 7.82
C ASN A 158 10.96 6.75 6.61
N SER A 159 10.37 7.49 5.66
CA SER A 159 11.09 8.08 4.52
C SER A 159 11.71 9.44 4.84
N GLY A 160 11.10 10.24 5.72
CA GLY A 160 11.50 11.61 6.06
C GLY A 160 10.57 12.68 5.46
N PRO A 161 10.50 12.81 4.11
CA PRO A 161 9.55 13.70 3.45
C PRO A 161 8.20 13.02 3.21
N TYR A 162 7.18 13.82 2.91
CA TYR A 162 5.87 13.33 2.51
C TYR A 162 5.98 12.52 1.20
N PRO A 163 5.27 11.39 1.04
CA PRO A 163 5.39 10.55 -0.15
C PRO A 163 4.84 11.25 -1.41
N MET A 164 5.75 11.77 -2.24
CA MET A 164 5.43 12.46 -3.51
C MET A 164 4.99 11.54 -4.64
N ASN A 165 5.22 10.24 -4.49
CA ASN A 165 4.79 9.18 -5.40
C ASN A 165 5.28 9.30 -6.86
N LYS A 166 6.49 9.83 -7.06
CA LYS A 166 7.01 10.09 -8.41
C LYS A 166 7.43 8.83 -9.18
N LEU A 167 8.10 7.89 -8.51
CA LEU A 167 8.61 6.67 -9.10
C LEU A 167 7.76 5.48 -8.66
N ALA A 168 6.82 5.08 -9.51
CA ALA A 168 5.78 4.11 -9.22
C ALA A 168 5.80 2.94 -10.20
N PHE A 169 5.53 1.74 -9.70
CA PHE A 169 5.39 0.54 -10.50
C PHE A 169 4.07 -0.17 -10.23
N ALA A 170 3.52 -0.80 -11.27
CA ALA A 170 2.44 -1.76 -11.17
C ALA A 170 2.59 -2.81 -12.28
N PHE A 171 1.76 -3.85 -12.22
CA PHE A 171 1.62 -4.80 -13.31
C PHE A 171 0.14 -4.88 -13.71
N PHE A 172 -0.11 -4.87 -15.02
CA PHE A 172 -1.45 -4.98 -15.59
C PHE A 172 -1.42 -5.99 -16.75
N ASP A 173 -2.26 -7.02 -16.68
CA ASP A 173 -2.39 -8.01 -17.73
C ASP A 173 -3.34 -7.52 -18.83
N GLU A 174 -2.76 -6.89 -19.84
CA GLU A 174 -3.48 -6.35 -21.01
C GLU A 174 -4.22 -7.43 -21.80
N ASN A 175 -3.69 -8.66 -21.83
CA ASN A 175 -4.33 -9.76 -22.55
C ASN A 175 -5.54 -10.25 -21.79
N LYS A 176 -5.41 -10.43 -20.46
CA LYS A 176 -6.53 -10.74 -19.58
C LYS A 176 -7.62 -9.67 -19.68
N TYR A 177 -7.26 -8.39 -19.57
CA TYR A 177 -8.23 -7.30 -19.67
C TYR A 177 -9.04 -7.34 -20.96
N LYS A 178 -8.37 -7.43 -22.12
CA LYS A 178 -9.03 -7.51 -23.43
C LYS A 178 -9.87 -8.78 -23.60
N ASN A 179 -9.35 -9.90 -23.13
CA ASN A 179 -10.04 -11.19 -23.18
C ASN A 179 -11.33 -11.14 -22.35
N ASP A 180 -11.24 -10.65 -21.12
CA ASP A 180 -12.34 -10.62 -20.19
C ASP A 180 -13.42 -9.63 -20.64
N LEU A 181 -13.04 -8.46 -21.16
CA LEU A 181 -13.99 -7.52 -21.76
C LEU A 181 -14.79 -8.09 -22.93
N LYS A 182 -14.20 -9.02 -23.68
CA LYS A 182 -14.81 -9.65 -24.86
C LYS A 182 -15.64 -10.88 -24.50
N ASN A 183 -15.16 -11.68 -23.55
CA ASN A 183 -15.65 -13.04 -23.31
C ASN A 183 -16.45 -13.17 -22.00
N ILE A 184 -16.36 -12.21 -21.07
CA ILE A 184 -17.18 -12.16 -19.86
C ILE A 184 -18.32 -11.17 -20.09
N SER A 185 -19.52 -11.54 -19.64
CA SER A 185 -20.68 -10.63 -19.64
C SER A 185 -20.80 -9.90 -18.31
N PRO A 186 -21.34 -8.67 -18.28
CA PRO A 186 -21.72 -8.01 -17.03
C PRO A 186 -22.57 -8.92 -16.14
N ARG A 187 -22.38 -8.82 -14.82
CA ARG A 187 -23.23 -9.50 -13.83
C ARG A 187 -24.65 -8.93 -13.89
N PRO A 188 -25.67 -9.64 -13.35
CA PRO A 188 -26.99 -9.05 -13.18
C PRO A 188 -26.90 -7.70 -12.46
N ASP A 189 -27.61 -6.70 -12.97
CA ASP A 189 -27.65 -5.31 -12.47
C ASP A 189 -26.33 -4.51 -12.53
N GLU A 190 -25.27 -5.08 -13.11
CA GLU A 190 -24.00 -4.40 -13.31
C GLU A 190 -24.05 -3.49 -14.55
N THR A 191 -23.79 -2.20 -14.36
CA THR A 191 -23.70 -1.27 -15.49
C THR A 191 -22.47 -1.57 -16.34
N ARG A 192 -22.46 -1.10 -17.61
CA ARG A 192 -21.28 -1.28 -18.46
C ARG A 192 -20.02 -0.66 -17.87
N ALA A 193 -20.13 0.51 -17.24
CA ALA A 193 -19.00 1.19 -16.61
C ALA A 193 -18.47 0.43 -15.38
N GLU A 194 -19.38 -0.13 -14.56
CA GLU A 194 -19.03 -0.99 -13.44
C GLU A 194 -18.33 -2.27 -13.88
N PHE A 195 -18.85 -2.91 -14.92
CA PHE A 195 -18.20 -4.06 -15.54
C PHE A 195 -16.78 -3.74 -16.02
N GLU A 196 -16.60 -2.67 -16.80
CA GLU A 196 -15.28 -2.30 -17.32
C GLU A 196 -14.30 -1.91 -16.22
N GLY A 197 -14.76 -1.16 -15.21
CA GLY A 197 -13.96 -0.78 -14.05
C GLY A 197 -13.51 -1.99 -13.23
N ARG A 198 -14.41 -2.95 -12.98
CA ARG A 198 -14.10 -4.21 -12.28
C ARG A 198 -13.12 -5.07 -13.07
N ILE A 199 -13.34 -5.25 -14.38
CA ILE A 199 -12.42 -6.04 -15.22
C ILE A 199 -11.03 -5.39 -15.24
N ALA A 200 -10.93 -4.06 -15.27
CA ALA A 200 -9.64 -3.37 -15.12
C ALA A 200 -9.00 -3.64 -13.75
N LYS A 201 -9.72 -3.45 -12.64
CA LYS A 201 -9.23 -3.78 -11.29
C LYS A 201 -8.70 -5.21 -11.19
N ASP A 202 -9.47 -6.18 -11.68
CA ASP A 202 -9.12 -7.61 -11.67
C ASP A 202 -7.95 -7.97 -12.59
N SER A 203 -7.52 -7.06 -13.46
CA SER A 203 -6.40 -7.27 -14.37
C SER A 203 -5.08 -6.70 -13.84
N PHE A 204 -5.11 -5.99 -12.70
CA PHE A 204 -3.91 -5.70 -11.93
C PHE A 204 -3.44 -6.94 -11.15
N ASP A 205 -2.12 -7.10 -11.07
CA ASP A 205 -1.46 -8.14 -10.27
C ASP A 205 -0.48 -7.45 -9.32
N GLU A 206 -0.92 -7.28 -8.07
CA GLU A 206 -0.15 -6.58 -7.04
C GLU A 206 1.14 -7.30 -6.66
N GLU A 207 1.16 -8.64 -6.71
CA GLU A 207 2.37 -9.42 -6.43
C GLU A 207 3.44 -9.16 -7.50
N LYS A 208 3.05 -9.17 -8.78
CA LYS A 208 3.97 -8.84 -9.88
C LYS A 208 4.39 -7.37 -9.85
N GLY A 209 3.50 -6.45 -9.51
CA GLY A 209 3.82 -5.03 -9.32
C GLY A 209 4.85 -4.82 -8.20
N PHE A 210 4.65 -5.47 -7.05
CA PHE A 210 5.58 -5.44 -5.94
C PHE A 210 6.93 -6.06 -6.33
N LYS A 211 6.91 -7.23 -6.97
CA LYS A 211 8.13 -7.89 -7.45
C LYS A 211 8.92 -6.98 -8.39
N ARG A 212 8.24 -6.30 -9.33
CA ARG A 212 8.88 -5.35 -10.25
C ARG A 212 9.59 -4.24 -9.47
N ALA A 213 8.93 -3.62 -8.50
CA ALA A 213 9.55 -2.58 -7.67
C ALA A 213 10.76 -3.12 -6.87
N ARG A 214 10.69 -4.35 -6.33
CA ARG A 214 11.83 -4.98 -5.64
C ARG A 214 13.01 -5.24 -6.57
N ASP A 215 12.77 -5.78 -7.75
CA ASP A 215 13.81 -6.08 -8.74
C ASP A 215 14.53 -4.79 -9.14
N VAL A 216 13.77 -3.73 -9.43
CA VAL A 216 14.33 -2.41 -9.77
C VAL A 216 15.08 -1.80 -8.59
N ALA A 217 14.54 -1.84 -7.37
CA ALA A 217 15.22 -1.36 -6.17
C ALA A 217 16.53 -2.12 -5.91
N SER A 218 16.59 -3.42 -6.22
CA SER A 218 17.81 -4.21 -6.12
C SER A 218 18.88 -3.74 -7.13
N VAL A 219 18.49 -3.43 -8.37
CA VAL A 219 19.42 -2.87 -9.37
C VAL A 219 19.92 -1.49 -8.93
N MET A 220 19.04 -0.63 -8.44
CA MET A 220 19.40 0.68 -7.89
C MET A 220 20.36 0.57 -6.70
N ASN A 221 20.09 -0.32 -5.75
CA ASN A 221 20.96 -0.56 -4.60
C ASN A 221 22.35 -1.06 -5.02
N LYS A 222 22.42 -1.98 -5.99
CA LYS A 222 23.70 -2.44 -6.53
C LYS A 222 24.47 -1.32 -7.23
N ALA A 223 23.78 -0.45 -7.97
CA ALA A 223 24.41 0.66 -8.68
C ALA A 223 25.03 1.71 -7.74
N LEU A 224 24.45 1.91 -6.55
CA LEU A 224 24.96 2.86 -5.57
C LEU A 224 26.06 2.31 -4.66
N GLU A 225 26.28 0.99 -4.58
CA GLU A 225 27.19 0.37 -3.59
C GLU A 225 28.61 0.94 -3.60
N SER A 226 29.16 1.20 -4.79
CA SER A 226 30.51 1.72 -4.99
C SER A 226 30.54 3.10 -5.67
N ALA A 227 29.40 3.79 -5.75
CA ALA A 227 29.29 5.09 -6.39
C ALA A 227 29.38 6.22 -5.35
N HIS A 228 30.36 7.11 -5.52
CA HIS A 228 30.60 8.25 -4.61
C HIS A 228 30.14 9.60 -5.18
N ASP A 229 29.54 9.59 -6.37
CA ASP A 229 28.88 10.72 -7.02
C ASP A 229 27.74 10.23 -7.92
N GLU A 230 26.80 11.13 -8.25
CA GLU A 230 25.61 10.79 -9.06
C GLU A 230 25.98 10.26 -10.46
N GLY A 231 27.07 10.76 -11.07
CA GLY A 231 27.49 10.32 -12.40
C GLY A 231 27.86 8.83 -12.40
N ALA A 232 28.71 8.42 -11.47
CA ALA A 232 29.09 7.02 -11.28
C ALA A 232 27.88 6.13 -10.98
N TYR A 233 26.92 6.61 -10.17
CA TYR A 233 25.68 5.88 -9.90
C TYR A 233 24.84 5.66 -11.17
N ILE A 234 24.65 6.71 -11.97
CA ILE A 234 23.85 6.63 -13.20
C ILE A 234 24.52 5.69 -14.22
N ASP A 235 25.83 5.73 -14.36
CA ASP A 235 26.57 4.83 -15.25
C ASP A 235 26.42 3.37 -14.80
N ASN A 236 26.63 3.08 -13.51
CA ASN A 236 26.43 1.75 -12.94
C ASN A 236 24.98 1.26 -13.12
N LEU A 237 24.00 2.14 -12.93
CA LEU A 237 22.58 1.82 -13.10
C LEU A 237 22.29 1.45 -14.56
N LYS A 238 22.77 2.24 -15.52
CA LYS A 238 22.62 1.95 -16.96
C LYS A 238 23.28 0.63 -17.33
N THR A 239 24.48 0.34 -16.82
CA THR A 239 25.14 -0.97 -17.02
C THR A 239 24.28 -2.11 -16.46
N GLY A 240 23.74 -1.95 -15.24
CA GLY A 240 22.85 -2.94 -14.64
C GLY A 240 21.58 -3.22 -15.45
N LEU A 241 20.95 -2.17 -15.97
CA LEU A 241 19.75 -2.27 -16.81
C LEU A 241 20.06 -2.90 -18.18
N ALA A 242 21.16 -2.50 -18.82
CA ALA A 242 21.60 -3.05 -20.09
C ALA A 242 21.90 -4.55 -20.00
N ASN A 243 22.58 -4.99 -18.93
CA ASN A 243 22.88 -6.41 -18.70
C ASN A 243 21.61 -7.25 -18.51
N ASN A 244 20.52 -6.64 -18.05
CA ASN A 244 19.23 -7.31 -17.86
C ASN A 244 18.28 -7.12 -19.04
N ASN A 245 18.70 -6.43 -20.11
CA ASN A 245 17.84 -6.03 -21.23
C ASN A 245 16.54 -5.33 -20.77
N ASP A 246 16.66 -4.46 -19.76
CA ASP A 246 15.52 -3.80 -19.12
C ASP A 246 15.13 -2.52 -19.88
N ALA A 247 13.83 -2.37 -20.19
CA ALA A 247 13.30 -1.21 -20.91
C ALA A 247 13.55 0.13 -20.19
N LEU A 248 13.72 0.10 -18.86
CA LEU A 248 14.05 1.29 -18.07
C LEU A 248 15.37 1.95 -18.50
N LEU A 249 16.25 1.21 -19.20
CA LEU A 249 17.48 1.76 -19.77
C LEU A 249 17.21 3.00 -20.62
N HIS A 250 16.09 3.01 -21.35
CA HIS A 250 15.72 4.02 -22.33
C HIS A 250 14.88 5.17 -21.77
N GLU A 251 14.63 5.20 -20.46
CA GLU A 251 13.96 6.32 -19.82
C GLU A 251 14.73 7.64 -20.03
N ASP A 252 14.00 8.75 -20.10
CA ASP A 252 14.63 10.07 -20.24
C ASP A 252 15.51 10.39 -19.01
N SER A 253 16.63 11.10 -19.23
CA SER A 253 17.57 11.47 -18.15
C SER A 253 16.96 12.36 -17.05
N ARG A 254 15.80 12.99 -17.32
CA ARG A 254 15.02 13.80 -16.39
C ARG A 254 13.74 13.09 -15.92
N SER A 255 13.51 11.84 -16.34
CA SER A 255 12.41 11.01 -15.84
C SER A 255 12.46 10.86 -14.33
N ASN A 256 11.30 10.57 -13.73
CA ASN A 256 11.22 10.25 -12.31
C ASN A 256 12.07 9.03 -11.92
N PHE A 257 12.43 8.15 -12.87
CA PHE A 257 13.29 7.00 -12.65
C PHE A 257 14.74 7.42 -12.41
N TYR A 258 15.36 8.13 -13.37
CA TYR A 258 16.76 8.56 -13.24
C TYR A 258 16.94 9.73 -12.26
N SER A 259 15.90 10.56 -12.03
CA SER A 259 15.98 11.66 -11.06
C SER A 259 15.72 11.25 -9.61
N ALA A 260 15.22 10.03 -9.34
CA ALA A 260 14.73 9.65 -8.01
C ALA A 260 15.73 9.87 -6.87
N LEU A 261 17.01 9.54 -7.09
CA LEU A 261 18.06 9.74 -6.08
C LEU A 261 18.32 11.23 -5.83
N ARG A 262 18.60 12.01 -6.89
CA ARG A 262 18.88 13.45 -6.76
C ARG A 262 17.68 14.26 -6.30
N ASP A 263 16.46 13.77 -6.50
CA ASP A 263 15.24 14.42 -6.03
C ASP A 263 14.93 14.11 -4.57
N THR A 264 15.61 13.11 -3.98
CA THR A 264 15.47 12.77 -2.56
C THR A 264 16.16 13.83 -1.69
N PRO A 265 15.44 14.53 -0.77
CA PRO A 265 16.04 15.60 0.04
C PRO A 265 17.25 15.14 0.87
N SER A 266 17.11 14.01 1.56
CA SER A 266 18.15 13.45 2.43
C SER A 266 19.41 13.00 1.69
N PHE A 267 19.37 12.87 0.35
CA PHE A 267 20.59 12.66 -0.44
C PHE A 267 21.51 13.89 -0.42
N LYS A 268 20.96 15.10 -0.37
CA LYS A 268 21.71 16.37 -0.40
C LYS A 268 22.15 16.84 1.00
N GLU A 269 21.45 16.37 2.02
CA GLU A 269 21.70 16.72 3.41
C GLU A 269 23.07 16.21 3.89
N ARG A 270 23.78 17.03 4.67
CA ARG A 270 25.14 16.73 5.15
C ARG A 270 25.19 15.51 6.08
N ASP A 271 24.15 15.33 6.89
CA ASP A 271 23.95 14.23 7.83
C ASP A 271 23.18 13.04 7.22
N GLY A 272 22.76 13.15 5.96
CA GLY A 272 22.18 12.07 5.17
C GLY A 272 23.19 11.50 4.16
N GLY A 273 22.88 11.68 2.88
CA GLY A 273 23.69 11.20 1.76
C GLY A 273 24.89 12.08 1.45
N ASN A 274 24.84 13.39 1.73
CA ASN A 274 25.90 14.36 1.40
C ASN A 274 26.40 14.21 -0.06
N TYR A 275 25.47 14.10 -1.00
CA TYR A 275 25.71 13.88 -2.45
C TYR A 275 26.48 12.60 -2.80
N ASP A 276 26.62 11.65 -1.87
CA ASP A 276 27.32 10.38 -2.04
C ASP A 276 26.29 9.22 -2.12
N PRO A 277 26.04 8.64 -3.32
CA PRO A 277 25.04 7.58 -3.49
C PRO A 277 25.30 6.35 -2.61
N SER A 278 26.56 6.03 -2.32
CA SER A 278 26.93 4.87 -1.48
C SER A 278 26.39 4.95 -0.06
N LYS A 279 25.99 6.14 0.40
CA LYS A 279 25.35 6.38 1.70
C LYS A 279 23.84 6.24 1.67
N MET A 280 23.23 6.00 0.52
CA MET A 280 21.78 5.87 0.36
C MET A 280 21.36 4.42 0.18
N LYS A 281 20.07 4.14 0.41
CA LYS A 281 19.44 2.84 0.21
C LYS A 281 18.07 3.05 -0.41
N ALA A 282 17.78 2.33 -1.49
CA ALA A 282 16.44 2.29 -2.08
C ALA A 282 15.49 1.52 -1.17
N VAL A 283 14.30 2.06 -0.97
CA VAL A 283 13.22 1.50 -0.13
C VAL A 283 11.90 1.52 -0.90
N VAL A 284 11.01 0.59 -0.55
CA VAL A 284 9.70 0.43 -1.18
C VAL A 284 8.57 0.71 -0.18
N TYR A 285 7.55 1.40 -0.65
CA TYR A 285 6.26 1.53 0.00
C TYR A 285 5.15 1.39 -1.06
N SER A 286 3.89 1.29 -0.65
CA SER A 286 2.76 1.16 -1.58
C SER A 286 1.67 2.18 -1.28
N LYS A 287 0.93 2.57 -2.32
CA LYS A 287 -0.30 3.35 -2.21
C LYS A 287 -1.45 2.57 -2.85
N HIS A 288 -2.54 2.41 -2.10
CA HIS A 288 -3.84 2.00 -2.64
C HIS A 288 -4.71 3.24 -2.82
N PHE A 289 -5.35 3.38 -3.99
CA PHE A 289 -6.09 4.59 -4.35
C PHE A 289 -7.14 4.32 -5.43
N TRP A 290 -7.92 5.36 -5.73
CA TRP A 290 -9.00 5.33 -6.71
C TRP A 290 -8.57 5.85 -8.09
N SER A 291 -9.01 5.20 -9.17
CA SER A 291 -8.66 5.59 -10.55
C SER A 291 -9.49 6.76 -11.09
N GLY A 292 -10.76 6.87 -10.69
CA GLY A 292 -11.73 7.84 -11.21
C GLY A 292 -11.63 9.22 -10.55
N GLN A 293 -10.48 9.90 -10.67
CA GLN A 293 -10.22 11.15 -9.94
C GLN A 293 -10.50 12.44 -10.70
N ASP A 294 -10.78 12.38 -12.01
CA ASP A 294 -11.11 13.58 -12.79
C ASP A 294 -12.51 14.10 -12.41
N GLN A 295 -12.54 15.21 -11.68
CA GLN A 295 -13.79 15.89 -11.27
C GLN A 295 -14.61 16.41 -12.45
N ARG A 296 -14.00 16.59 -13.63
CA ARG A 296 -14.69 17.00 -14.87
C ARG A 296 -15.07 15.80 -15.74
N GLY A 297 -14.67 14.60 -15.34
CA GLY A 297 -14.99 13.35 -16.02
C GLY A 297 -16.44 12.91 -15.78
N SER A 298 -16.80 11.75 -16.36
CA SER A 298 -18.16 11.21 -16.18
C SER A 298 -18.39 10.74 -14.74
N SER A 299 -19.63 10.90 -14.27
CA SER A 299 -20.07 10.39 -12.96
C SER A 299 -19.84 8.87 -12.83
N ASP A 300 -19.98 8.13 -13.92
CA ASP A 300 -19.75 6.69 -13.93
C ASP A 300 -18.29 6.34 -13.59
N ARG A 301 -17.31 7.01 -14.19
CA ARG A 301 -15.89 6.78 -13.86
C ARG A 301 -15.57 7.15 -12.41
N ARG A 302 -16.20 8.21 -11.91
CA ARG A 302 -16.05 8.64 -10.50
C ARG A 302 -16.54 7.56 -9.52
N LYS A 303 -17.59 6.81 -9.86
CA LYS A 303 -18.24 5.80 -9.01
C LYS A 303 -17.70 4.38 -9.21
N TYR A 304 -17.33 4.04 -10.44
CA TYR A 304 -17.05 2.66 -10.86
C TYR A 304 -15.61 2.44 -11.36
N GLY A 305 -14.84 3.51 -11.51
CA GLY A 305 -13.43 3.48 -11.90
C GLY A 305 -13.23 3.92 -13.35
N ASP A 306 -12.06 4.46 -13.64
CA ASP A 306 -11.61 4.74 -15.01
C ASP A 306 -10.66 3.62 -15.47
N PRO A 307 -11.10 2.70 -16.35
CA PRO A 307 -10.32 1.53 -16.77
C PRO A 307 -8.95 1.85 -17.35
N GLU A 308 -8.78 3.04 -17.94
CA GLU A 308 -7.55 3.46 -18.62
C GLU A 308 -6.62 4.26 -17.71
N ALA A 309 -7.11 4.80 -16.60
CA ALA A 309 -6.31 5.61 -15.69
C ALA A 309 -5.29 4.76 -14.90
N PHE A 310 -4.07 5.30 -14.78
CA PHE A 310 -2.97 4.72 -13.99
C PHE A 310 -2.55 3.32 -14.43
N ARG A 311 -2.70 2.97 -15.71
CA ARG A 311 -2.09 1.76 -16.25
C ARG A 311 -0.56 1.90 -16.28
N PRO A 312 0.19 0.83 -15.97
CA PRO A 312 1.63 0.83 -16.13
C PRO A 312 2.00 0.82 -17.62
N ASP A 313 3.11 1.45 -17.95
CA ASP A 313 3.77 1.24 -19.23
C ASP A 313 4.17 -0.23 -19.39
N ARG A 314 3.94 -0.79 -20.58
CA ARG A 314 4.06 -2.24 -20.83
C ARG A 314 5.49 -2.75 -20.78
N GLY A 315 6.47 -1.91 -21.12
CA GLY A 315 7.88 -2.30 -21.13
C GLY A 315 8.52 -2.14 -19.77
N THR A 316 8.27 -1.01 -19.11
CA THR A 316 8.95 -0.60 -17.89
C THR A 316 8.20 -0.99 -16.62
N GLY A 317 6.87 -1.08 -16.68
CA GLY A 317 5.98 -1.20 -15.53
C GLY A 317 5.73 0.14 -14.81
N LEU A 318 6.24 1.27 -15.32
CA LEU A 318 6.12 2.58 -14.70
C LEU A 318 4.67 3.09 -14.77
N VAL A 319 4.18 3.64 -13.66
CA VAL A 319 2.86 4.30 -13.60
C VAL A 319 3.05 5.80 -13.47
N ASP A 320 2.38 6.58 -14.34
CA ASP A 320 2.33 8.04 -14.20
C ASP A 320 1.33 8.43 -13.09
N MET A 321 1.88 8.81 -11.94
CA MET A 321 1.12 9.26 -10.77
C MET A 321 0.81 10.77 -10.78
N SER A 322 1.18 11.53 -11.82
CA SER A 322 0.97 12.98 -11.87
C SER A 322 -0.50 13.41 -11.82
N ARG A 323 -1.41 12.49 -12.19
CA ARG A 323 -2.86 12.69 -12.19
C ARG A 323 -3.55 12.24 -10.91
N ASP A 324 -2.82 11.63 -9.98
CA ASP A 324 -3.35 11.28 -8.67
C ASP A 324 -3.46 12.54 -7.82
N ARG A 325 -4.70 12.89 -7.46
CA ARG A 325 -5.08 14.07 -6.68
C ARG A 325 -5.62 13.69 -5.32
N SER A 326 -5.48 12.41 -4.90
CA SER A 326 -6.01 11.89 -3.64
C SER A 326 -7.53 12.13 -3.49
N VAL A 327 -8.27 12.00 -4.60
CA VAL A 327 -9.73 12.15 -4.59
C VAL A 327 -10.36 10.77 -4.36
N PRO A 328 -11.29 10.62 -3.38
CA PRO A 328 -11.92 9.34 -3.10
C PRO A 328 -12.88 8.89 -4.20
N ARG A 329 -13.22 7.60 -4.16
CA ARG A 329 -14.34 7.02 -4.91
C ARG A 329 -15.63 7.77 -4.60
N SER A 330 -16.43 8.05 -5.63
CA SER A 330 -17.75 8.67 -5.43
C SER A 330 -18.80 7.63 -5.04
N PRO A 331 -19.72 7.94 -4.12
CA PRO A 331 -20.82 7.06 -3.75
C PRO A 331 -21.67 6.67 -4.97
N ALA A 332 -21.91 5.37 -5.16
CA ALA A 332 -22.85 4.86 -6.14
C ALA A 332 -24.27 4.87 -5.57
N LYS A 333 -24.41 4.58 -4.28
CA LYS A 333 -25.68 4.56 -3.53
C LYS A 333 -25.66 5.55 -2.35
N PRO A 334 -26.81 6.09 -1.93
CA PRO A 334 -26.90 6.89 -0.71
C PRO A 334 -26.39 6.10 0.52
N GLY A 335 -25.59 6.76 1.36
CA GLY A 335 -25.01 6.15 2.56
C GLY A 335 -23.63 5.54 2.37
N GLU A 336 -23.20 5.27 1.13
CA GLU A 336 -21.81 4.84 0.86
C GLU A 336 -20.85 6.00 1.12
N SER A 337 -19.71 5.70 1.74
CA SER A 337 -18.62 6.64 1.99
C SER A 337 -17.30 5.92 1.80
N TRP A 338 -16.36 6.57 1.12
CA TRP A 338 -15.10 5.96 0.70
C TRP A 338 -13.91 6.82 1.13
N VAL A 339 -12.89 6.21 1.71
CA VAL A 339 -11.62 6.89 2.01
C VAL A 339 -10.80 7.05 0.74
N ASN A 340 -9.93 8.06 0.70
CA ASN A 340 -9.24 8.44 -0.52
C ASN A 340 -7.98 7.63 -0.85
N PHE A 341 -7.26 7.13 0.16
CA PHE A 341 -6.09 6.28 -0.03
C PHE A 341 -5.71 5.48 1.23
N ASP A 342 -4.86 4.49 1.03
CA ASP A 342 -4.10 3.80 2.08
C ASP A 342 -2.61 3.72 1.69
N TYR A 343 -1.70 3.74 2.67
CA TYR A 343 -0.25 3.68 2.47
C TYR A 343 0.39 2.58 3.31
N GLY A 344 1.11 1.68 2.66
CA GLY A 344 1.81 0.56 3.30
C GLY A 344 3.32 0.71 3.23
N TRP A 345 3.99 0.81 4.37
CA TRP A 345 5.45 0.82 4.46
C TRP A 345 6.03 -0.60 4.48
N PHE A 346 6.82 -0.94 3.46
CA PHE A 346 7.60 -2.18 3.40
C PHE A 346 9.06 -1.97 3.82
N GLY A 347 9.68 -0.87 3.38
CA GLY A 347 11.09 -0.60 3.61
C GLY A 347 12.00 -1.40 2.66
N ALA A 348 12.83 -2.29 3.18
CA ALA A 348 13.82 -3.04 2.41
C ALA A 348 14.06 -4.45 2.99
N GLN A 349 12.97 -5.16 3.32
CA GLN A 349 13.08 -6.50 3.89
C GLN A 349 13.74 -7.47 2.90
N THR A 350 14.56 -8.39 3.42
CA THR A 350 15.29 -9.39 2.61
C THR A 350 14.52 -10.69 2.41
N GLU A 351 13.37 -10.87 3.09
CA GLU A 351 12.48 -12.02 2.90
C GLU A 351 12.10 -12.15 1.42
N ALA A 352 12.41 -13.29 0.81
CA ALA A 352 12.22 -13.52 -0.62
C ALA A 352 10.74 -13.81 -0.94
N ASP A 353 10.05 -14.49 -0.03
CA ASP A 353 8.63 -14.81 -0.16
C ASP A 353 7.78 -13.55 0.11
N ALA A 354 7.19 -12.99 -0.95
CA ALA A 354 6.38 -11.77 -0.85
C ALA A 354 5.29 -11.90 0.22
N ASP A 355 4.66 -13.06 0.36
CA ASP A 355 3.57 -13.30 1.31
C ASP A 355 4.00 -13.24 2.77
N LYS A 356 5.30 -13.47 3.03
CA LYS A 356 5.88 -13.40 4.38
C LYS A 356 6.35 -12.01 4.77
N THR A 357 6.47 -11.09 3.80
CA THR A 357 6.83 -9.69 4.05
C THR A 357 5.75 -8.97 4.87
N VAL A 358 6.16 -7.94 5.61
CA VAL A 358 5.28 -7.16 6.50
C VAL A 358 5.11 -5.73 5.96
N TRP A 359 3.87 -5.26 5.95
CA TRP A 359 3.46 -3.93 5.49
C TRP A 359 2.85 -3.17 6.66
N THR A 360 3.46 -2.06 7.02
CA THR A 360 3.05 -1.27 8.20
C THR A 360 2.25 -0.05 7.76
N HIS A 361 1.04 0.11 8.30
CA HIS A 361 0.09 1.18 7.94
C HIS A 361 -0.76 1.58 9.14
N GLY A 362 -1.27 2.80 9.17
CA GLY A 362 -2.24 3.25 10.17
C GLY A 362 -3.67 3.16 9.66
N ASP A 363 -4.65 2.97 10.54
CA ASP A 363 -6.06 3.03 10.13
C ASP A 363 -6.49 4.42 9.67
N HIS A 364 -6.40 5.39 10.57
CA HIS A 364 -6.86 6.74 10.37
C HIS A 364 -6.02 7.70 11.22
N TYR A 365 -6.27 9.01 11.12
CA TYR A 365 -5.54 9.97 11.94
C TYR A 365 -5.85 9.80 13.44
N HIS A 366 -4.95 10.27 14.29
CA HIS A 366 -5.09 10.11 15.73
C HIS A 366 -6.08 11.14 16.31
N ALA A 367 -7.23 10.68 16.78
CA ALA A 367 -8.27 11.51 17.40
C ALA A 367 -8.81 10.85 18.68
N PRO A 368 -7.97 10.69 19.72
CA PRO A 368 -8.27 9.86 20.89
C PRO A 368 -9.50 10.33 21.68
N ASN A 369 -9.89 11.59 21.54
CA ASN A 369 -11.00 12.21 22.25
C ASN A 369 -12.25 12.41 21.36
N SER A 370 -12.26 11.87 20.13
CA SER A 370 -13.38 11.95 19.19
C SER A 370 -14.11 10.62 19.01
N GLY A 371 -15.17 10.62 18.18
CA GLY A 371 -15.87 9.40 17.77
C GLY A 371 -15.00 8.45 16.92
N LEU A 372 -14.01 8.99 16.20
CA LEU A 372 -13.04 8.23 15.41
C LEU A 372 -12.05 7.47 16.30
N GLY A 373 -11.69 8.03 17.45
CA GLY A 373 -10.83 7.40 18.44
C GLY A 373 -9.34 7.40 18.10
N PRO A 374 -8.51 6.71 18.90
CA PRO A 374 -7.08 6.72 18.71
C PRO A 374 -6.66 5.90 17.48
N MET A 375 -5.76 6.47 16.67
CA MET A 375 -5.08 5.72 15.60
C MET A 375 -4.44 4.42 16.11
N HIS A 376 -4.67 3.33 15.37
CA HIS A 376 -3.94 2.08 15.51
C HIS A 376 -3.03 1.85 14.30
N VAL A 377 -1.85 1.29 14.58
CA VAL A 377 -0.88 0.89 13.56
C VAL A 377 -0.97 -0.61 13.36
N TYR A 378 -1.21 -1.00 12.12
CA TYR A 378 -1.27 -2.36 11.65
C TYR A 378 0.06 -2.78 11.04
N GLU A 379 0.45 -4.03 11.31
CA GLU A 379 1.56 -4.71 10.66
C GLU A 379 0.98 -5.93 9.97
N SER A 380 0.80 -5.85 8.66
CA SER A 380 0.05 -6.83 7.87
C SER A 380 0.98 -7.67 7.00
N LYS A 381 0.70 -8.98 6.85
CA LYS A 381 1.34 -9.76 5.79
C LYS A 381 0.94 -9.23 4.42
N PHE A 382 1.77 -9.43 3.39
CA PHE A 382 1.51 -8.91 2.05
C PHE A 382 0.12 -9.28 1.52
N ARG A 383 -0.33 -10.54 1.62
CA ARG A 383 -1.69 -10.94 1.22
C ARG A 383 -2.81 -10.17 1.92
N LYS A 384 -2.58 -9.70 3.15
CA LYS A 384 -3.55 -8.87 3.89
C LYS A 384 -3.50 -7.42 3.43
N TRP A 385 -2.33 -6.92 3.04
CA TRP A 385 -2.17 -5.62 2.42
C TRP A 385 -2.81 -5.59 1.02
N SER A 386 -2.34 -6.45 0.11
CA SER A 386 -2.75 -6.47 -1.31
C SER A 386 -4.18 -6.95 -1.55
N ALA A 387 -4.90 -7.42 -0.53
CA ALA A 387 -6.34 -7.61 -0.61
C ALA A 387 -7.05 -6.27 -0.86
N GLY A 388 -6.55 -5.18 -0.28
CA GLY A 388 -7.14 -3.85 -0.41
C GLY A 388 -8.60 -3.79 0.08
N TYR A 389 -9.32 -2.79 -0.41
CA TYR A 389 -10.71 -2.51 -0.06
C TYR A 389 -11.52 -2.16 -1.32
N ALA A 390 -12.85 -2.08 -1.21
CA ALA A 390 -13.70 -1.59 -2.30
C ALA A 390 -13.48 -0.10 -2.65
N ASP A 391 -12.88 0.66 -1.74
CA ASP A 391 -12.47 2.06 -1.91
C ASP A 391 -11.44 2.23 -3.03
N PHE A 392 -10.61 1.20 -3.24
CA PHE A 392 -9.42 1.28 -4.07
C PHE A 392 -9.49 0.28 -5.22
N ASP A 393 -9.16 0.74 -6.41
CA ASP A 393 -9.07 -0.10 -7.61
C ASP A 393 -7.69 -0.04 -8.26
N ARG A 394 -6.75 0.70 -7.67
CA ARG A 394 -5.34 0.78 -8.07
C ARG A 394 -4.44 0.55 -6.86
N GLY A 395 -3.38 -0.21 -7.07
CA GLY A 395 -2.27 -0.37 -6.15
C GLY A 395 -0.96 -0.13 -6.87
N THR A 396 -0.13 0.78 -6.35
CA THR A 396 1.20 1.07 -6.89
C THR A 396 2.28 0.83 -5.85
N TYR A 397 3.47 0.50 -6.35
CA TYR A 397 4.66 0.17 -5.56
C TYR A 397 5.76 1.16 -5.89
N MET A 398 6.14 1.93 -4.87
CA MET A 398 6.88 3.16 -5.02
C MET A 398 8.32 2.94 -4.57
N ILE A 399 9.29 3.52 -5.28
CA ILE A 399 10.69 3.51 -4.87
C ILE A 399 11.10 4.92 -4.45
N THR A 400 11.72 5.03 -3.29
CA THR A 400 12.42 6.24 -2.82
C THR A 400 13.72 5.86 -2.13
N PHE A 401 14.48 6.83 -1.63
CA PHE A 401 15.76 6.60 -0.98
C PHE A 401 15.77 7.15 0.44
N ILE A 402 16.49 6.46 1.32
CA ILE A 402 16.83 6.94 2.67
C ILE A 402 18.32 6.75 2.93
N PRO A 403 18.93 7.50 3.85
CA PRO A 403 20.31 7.25 4.29
C PRO A 403 20.47 5.86 4.90
N LYS A 404 21.59 5.18 4.63
CA LYS A 404 21.96 3.88 5.21
C LYS A 404 22.16 3.94 6.73
N SER A 405 22.45 5.11 7.27
CA SER A 405 22.53 5.36 8.72
C SER A 405 21.18 5.19 9.43
N TRP A 406 20.07 5.18 8.69
CA TRP A 406 18.71 5.04 9.22
C TRP A 406 18.28 3.57 9.30
N ASN A 407 17.60 3.18 10.40
CA ASN A 407 17.07 1.82 10.59
C ASN A 407 15.54 1.69 10.39
N THR A 408 14.91 2.63 9.69
CA THR A 408 13.46 2.59 9.39
C THR A 408 13.08 1.56 8.31
N ALA A 409 14.07 1.02 7.61
CA ALA A 409 13.93 -0.08 6.64
C ALA A 409 14.94 -1.20 6.94
N PRO A 410 14.77 -1.94 8.05
CA PRO A 410 15.67 -3.04 8.40
C PRO A 410 15.46 -4.25 7.48
N ALA A 411 16.43 -5.15 7.45
CA ALA A 411 16.36 -6.38 6.64
C ALA A 411 15.22 -7.33 7.07
N LYS A 412 14.80 -7.28 8.34
CA LYS A 412 13.69 -8.06 8.88
C LYS A 412 12.76 -7.17 9.68
N VAL A 413 11.47 -7.30 9.42
CA VAL A 413 10.39 -6.67 10.17
C VAL A 413 9.58 -7.79 10.81
N GLN A 414 9.29 -7.66 12.11
CA GLN A 414 8.49 -8.62 12.86
C GLN A 414 7.17 -7.97 13.27
N GLN A 415 6.05 -8.67 13.01
CA GLN A 415 4.73 -8.27 13.52
C GLN A 415 4.69 -8.45 15.03
N GLY A 416 4.07 -7.50 15.74
CA GLY A 416 3.91 -7.63 17.19
C GLY A 416 5.09 -7.12 18.00
N TRP A 417 5.00 -7.29 19.31
CA TRP A 417 6.07 -6.98 20.26
C TRP A 417 5.91 -7.86 21.49
N PRO A 418 7.02 -8.28 22.10
CA PRO A 418 7.71 -9.53 21.75
C PRO A 418 6.77 -10.73 21.55
#